data_AF-A0A8J4QRJ2-F1
#
_entry.id   AF-A0A8J4QRJ2-F1
#
_cell.length_a   1.000
_cell.length_b   1.000
_cell.length_c   1.000
_cell.angle_alpha   90.00
_cell.angle_beta   90.00
_cell.angle_gamma   90.00
#
_symmetry.space_group_name_H-M   'P 1'
#
loop_
_entity.id
_entity.type
_entity.pdbx_description
1 polymer ?
#
loop_
_entity_poly.entity_id
_entity_poly.type
_entity_poly.pdbx_seq_one_letter_code
_entity_poly.pdbx_strand_id
1 'polypeptide(L)'
;MLLHCFCGQLIIEFVEKENIPLEGARPAQILLGRDTRPSGESLLEAAKQGINSILGAVAIDMGIVTTPQLHWMVRAQKGVKASELDYFEQLSSSFRCLMDLIPSGSTFNEVDYKLVVDGANSVGGEKLEVLKKRLDGLAIEVRNSGKDGGVLNEGVGADYLTGRVEEKRRWSEGIHQAIEAKEGLKIQADSVIVAQITYQSLFKLYPKLSGMTGTAKTEEKEFLKMFQIPVIEVPTNLPNIRKDLPIQAFATARGKWDHVRQEVAYIVENSEHLSNLLREWNIPHNVLHARPKYAGKEAEIVAQAGQKNAITISTNMAGRGTDIILGGNPKMLAKEIIEDQLLSGLTREAPNVEVDGGEISQKVLSKTKVKSSSLALLAKAALMAKYVCKSEGKSWTYQKAKTLILEAVEMSQSINLKDIEKLVDEESEMYPLGPTIALAYLSVVKDCEVHCSREGYEVKRIGGLHVIGTSLHGSRRIDNQTWF
;
A
#
# COMPACT_ATOMS: atom_id res chain seq x y z
N MET A 1 -30.36 -38.12 9.70
CA MET A 1 -30.59 -38.84 10.97
C MET A 1 -29.29 -39.21 11.67
N LEU A 2 -28.50 -40.20 11.20
CA LEU A 2 -27.35 -40.74 11.96
C LEU A 2 -26.37 -39.70 12.56
N LEU A 3 -25.91 -38.70 11.80
CA LEU A 3 -25.04 -37.63 12.33
C LEU A 3 -25.67 -36.86 13.51
N HIS A 4 -26.99 -36.68 13.50
CA HIS A 4 -27.71 -35.86 14.48
C HIS A 4 -27.75 -36.51 15.87
N CYS A 5 -27.64 -37.84 15.95
CA CYS A 5 -27.42 -38.55 17.21
C CYS A 5 -25.95 -38.46 17.64
N PHE A 6 -25.02 -38.62 16.70
CA PHE A 6 -23.59 -38.69 17.01
C PHE A 6 -23.01 -37.37 17.55
N CYS A 7 -23.42 -36.22 17.01
CA CYS A 7 -23.04 -34.91 17.56
C CYS A 7 -23.67 -34.67 18.95
N GLY A 8 -24.94 -35.05 19.15
CA GLY A 8 -25.61 -34.90 20.45
C GLY A 8 -24.90 -35.70 21.56
N GLN A 9 -24.48 -36.93 21.26
CA GLN A 9 -23.71 -37.79 22.18
C GLN A 9 -22.41 -37.10 22.64
N LEU A 10 -21.60 -36.62 21.69
CA LEU A 10 -20.33 -35.94 21.96
C LEU A 10 -20.49 -34.63 22.75
N ILE A 11 -21.57 -33.88 22.51
CA ILE A 11 -21.87 -32.65 23.25
C ILE A 11 -22.24 -32.97 24.71
N ILE A 12 -23.00 -34.04 24.96
CA ILE A 12 -23.34 -34.51 26.32
C ILE A 12 -22.07 -34.97 27.06
N GLU A 13 -21.26 -35.84 26.44
CA GLU A 13 -20.00 -36.31 27.02
C GLU A 13 -19.04 -35.16 27.37
N PHE A 14 -18.96 -34.12 26.52
CA PHE A 14 -18.16 -32.93 26.79
C PHE A 14 -18.73 -32.10 27.96
N VAL A 15 -20.05 -31.91 28.02
CA VAL A 15 -20.72 -31.15 29.09
C VAL A 15 -20.59 -31.83 30.45
N GLU A 16 -20.73 -33.17 30.50
CA GLU A 16 -20.51 -33.95 31.73
C GLU A 16 -19.04 -33.86 32.19
N LYS A 17 -18.10 -34.00 31.24
CA LYS A 17 -16.65 -33.95 31.52
C LYS A 17 -16.17 -32.59 32.04
N GLU A 18 -16.62 -31.50 31.41
CA GLU A 18 -16.25 -30.13 31.81
C GLU A 18 -17.22 -29.55 32.88
N ASN A 19 -18.15 -30.38 33.38
CA ASN A 19 -19.04 -30.11 34.50
C ASN A 19 -19.91 -28.84 34.31
N ILE A 20 -20.44 -28.65 33.10
CA ILE A 20 -21.17 -27.44 32.69
C ILE A 20 -22.64 -27.54 33.12
N PRO A 21 -23.17 -26.61 33.95
CA PRO A 21 -24.55 -26.68 34.44
C PRO A 21 -25.56 -26.32 33.33
N LEU A 22 -26.33 -27.32 32.88
CA LEU A 22 -27.41 -27.15 31.90
C LEU A 22 -28.75 -26.72 32.53
N GLU A 23 -29.03 -27.11 33.78
CA GLU A 23 -30.31 -26.83 34.42
C GLU A 23 -30.42 -25.35 34.84
N GLY A 24 -31.56 -24.72 34.54
CA GLY A 24 -31.85 -23.32 34.90
C GLY A 24 -31.23 -22.26 33.97
N ALA A 25 -30.38 -22.64 33.01
CA ALA A 25 -29.87 -21.73 31.99
C ALA A 25 -31.01 -21.22 31.08
N ARG A 26 -31.03 -19.90 30.79
CA ARG A 26 -31.91 -19.35 29.75
C ARG A 26 -31.38 -19.78 28.38
N PRO A 27 -32.23 -20.19 27.42
CA PRO A 27 -31.76 -20.64 26.12
C PRO A 27 -31.01 -19.54 25.37
N ALA A 28 -29.85 -19.90 24.81
CA ALA A 28 -28.98 -18.99 24.10
C ALA A 28 -29.56 -18.68 22.71
N GLN A 29 -30.20 -17.53 22.57
CA GLN A 29 -30.73 -17.05 21.29
C GLN A 29 -29.58 -16.52 20.42
N ILE A 30 -29.33 -17.19 19.29
CA ILE A 30 -28.30 -16.82 18.33
C ILE A 30 -28.98 -16.23 17.10
N LEU A 31 -28.81 -14.91 16.90
CA LEU A 31 -29.40 -14.20 15.78
C LEU A 31 -28.56 -14.41 14.52
N LEU A 32 -29.19 -14.90 13.45
CA LEU A 32 -28.57 -15.11 12.15
C LEU A 32 -29.02 -14.04 11.16
N GLY A 33 -28.04 -13.37 10.56
CA GLY A 33 -28.20 -12.66 9.29
C GLY A 33 -27.94 -13.60 8.11
N ARG A 34 -28.46 -13.23 6.93
CA ARG A 34 -28.28 -13.97 5.69
C ARG A 34 -27.16 -13.37 4.85
N ASP A 35 -26.37 -14.22 4.19
CA ASP A 35 -25.43 -13.80 3.16
C ASP A 35 -26.18 -13.53 1.85
N THR A 36 -25.67 -12.60 1.03
CA THR A 36 -26.37 -12.08 -0.16
C THR A 36 -26.10 -12.88 -1.44
N ARG A 37 -25.19 -13.87 -1.39
CA ARG A 37 -24.82 -14.73 -2.52
C ARG A 37 -25.77 -15.92 -2.66
N PRO A 38 -25.82 -16.61 -3.82
CA PRO A 38 -26.63 -17.81 -4.00
C PRO A 38 -26.36 -18.95 -3.00
N SER A 39 -25.17 -19.00 -2.40
CA SER A 39 -24.83 -19.95 -1.33
C SER A 39 -25.37 -19.57 0.05
N GLY A 40 -25.91 -18.35 0.21
CA GLY A 40 -26.30 -17.79 1.50
C GLY A 40 -27.38 -18.57 2.23
N GLU A 41 -28.40 -19.06 1.50
CA GLU A 41 -29.47 -19.87 2.10
C GLU A 41 -28.93 -21.24 2.57
N SER A 42 -28.05 -21.88 1.79
CA SER A 42 -27.42 -23.15 2.16
C SER A 42 -26.45 -23.01 3.35
N LEU A 43 -25.76 -21.88 3.46
CA LEU A 43 -24.92 -21.54 4.62
C LEU A 43 -25.76 -21.24 5.86
N LEU A 44 -26.88 -20.53 5.70
CA LEU A 44 -27.83 -20.22 6.76
C LEU A 44 -28.47 -21.50 7.34
N GLU A 45 -28.91 -22.43 6.49
CA GLU A 45 -29.45 -23.72 6.94
C GLU A 45 -28.39 -24.60 7.60
N ALA A 46 -27.15 -24.60 7.10
CA ALA A 46 -26.04 -25.28 7.78
C ALA A 46 -25.76 -24.67 9.17
N ALA A 47 -25.80 -23.34 9.30
CA ALA A 47 -25.64 -22.65 10.58
C ALA A 47 -26.79 -22.93 11.56
N LYS A 48 -28.05 -22.91 11.08
CA LYS A 48 -29.22 -23.32 11.88
C LYS A 48 -29.10 -24.75 12.40
N GLN A 49 -28.71 -25.70 11.54
CA GLN A 49 -28.52 -27.10 11.93
C GLN A 49 -27.38 -27.27 12.94
N GLY A 50 -26.25 -26.58 12.75
CA GLY A 50 -25.15 -26.59 13.71
C GLY A 50 -25.54 -26.02 15.08
N ILE A 51 -26.19 -24.85 15.11
CA ILE A 51 -26.63 -24.20 16.35
C ILE A 51 -27.69 -25.05 17.07
N ASN A 52 -28.72 -25.52 16.37
CA ASN A 52 -29.81 -26.30 16.97
C ASN A 52 -29.37 -27.73 17.38
N SER A 53 -28.14 -28.15 17.06
CA SER A 53 -27.52 -29.36 17.61
C SER A 53 -26.96 -29.17 19.03
N ILE A 54 -26.75 -27.93 19.47
CA ILE A 54 -26.25 -27.57 20.80
C ILE A 54 -27.43 -27.46 21.75
N LEU A 55 -27.41 -28.26 22.82
CA LEU A 55 -28.50 -28.27 23.81
C LEU A 55 -28.67 -26.89 24.46
N GLY A 56 -29.89 -26.33 24.39
CA GLY A 56 -30.20 -25.02 24.94
C GLY A 56 -29.84 -23.82 24.05
N ALA A 57 -29.26 -24.02 22.86
CA ALA A 57 -29.13 -22.96 21.86
C ALA A 57 -30.34 -22.92 20.92
N VAL A 58 -30.68 -21.72 20.41
CA VAL A 58 -31.79 -21.52 19.45
C VAL A 58 -31.34 -20.56 18.36
N ALA A 59 -31.27 -21.05 17.12
CA ALA A 59 -31.04 -20.21 15.95
C ALA A 59 -32.30 -19.40 15.60
N ILE A 60 -32.16 -18.07 15.54
CA ILE A 60 -33.23 -17.15 15.10
C ILE A 60 -32.79 -16.48 13.81
N ASP A 61 -33.41 -16.86 12.69
CA ASP A 61 -33.25 -16.22 11.40
C ASP A 61 -33.96 -14.87 11.40
N MET A 62 -33.17 -13.79 11.27
CA MET A 62 -33.72 -12.43 11.31
C MET A 62 -34.16 -11.93 9.92
N GLY A 63 -33.93 -12.69 8.83
CA GLY A 63 -34.23 -12.29 7.45
C GLY A 63 -33.44 -11.09 6.92
N ILE A 64 -32.57 -10.50 7.73
CA ILE A 64 -31.72 -9.35 7.39
C ILE A 64 -30.50 -9.77 6.58
N VAL A 65 -30.07 -8.87 5.71
CA VAL A 65 -29.03 -9.12 4.69
C VAL A 65 -27.85 -8.14 4.79
N THR A 66 -27.80 -7.32 5.85
CA THR A 66 -26.73 -6.34 6.06
C THR A 66 -26.18 -6.40 7.49
N THR A 67 -24.86 -6.29 7.63
CA THR A 67 -24.17 -6.30 8.93
C THR A 67 -24.61 -5.16 9.86
N PRO A 68 -24.88 -3.92 9.38
CA PRO A 68 -25.39 -2.84 10.23
C PRO A 68 -26.75 -3.16 10.86
N GLN A 69 -27.68 -3.79 10.12
CA GLN A 69 -28.95 -4.25 10.68
C GLN A 69 -28.75 -5.31 11.75
N LEU A 70 -27.85 -6.28 11.54
CA LEU A 70 -27.55 -7.33 12.52
C LEU A 70 -26.97 -6.76 13.81
N HIS A 71 -25.97 -5.88 13.72
CA HIS A 71 -25.39 -5.19 14.87
C HIS A 71 -26.43 -4.34 15.62
N TRP A 72 -27.32 -3.67 14.89
CA TRP A 72 -28.41 -2.90 15.49
C TRP A 72 -29.42 -3.79 16.22
N MET A 73 -29.86 -4.91 15.62
CA MET A 73 -30.81 -5.84 16.24
C MET A 73 -30.23 -6.50 17.51
N VAL A 74 -28.97 -6.93 17.47
CA VAL A 74 -28.26 -7.46 18.66
C VAL A 74 -28.17 -6.42 19.79
N ARG A 75 -28.06 -5.13 19.45
CA ARG A 75 -28.12 -4.04 20.44
C ARG A 75 -29.54 -3.80 20.97
N ALA A 76 -30.54 -3.78 20.09
CA ALA A 76 -31.93 -3.43 20.40
C ALA A 76 -32.67 -4.54 21.19
N GLN A 77 -32.34 -5.82 20.97
CA GLN A 77 -32.93 -6.93 21.71
C GLN A 77 -32.59 -6.98 23.21
N LYS A 78 -31.72 -6.09 23.72
CA LYS A 78 -31.48 -5.90 25.17
C LYS A 78 -32.64 -5.18 25.90
N GLY A 79 -33.89 -5.46 25.51
CA GLY A 79 -35.09 -4.95 26.19
C GLY A 79 -36.35 -4.85 25.31
N VAL A 80 -36.23 -4.84 23.99
CA VAL A 80 -37.36 -4.62 23.07
C VAL A 80 -37.36 -5.65 21.92
N LYS A 81 -38.56 -6.02 21.44
CA LYS A 81 -38.73 -6.88 20.25
C LYS A 81 -38.38 -6.10 18.98
N ALA A 82 -37.12 -6.16 18.57
CA ALA A 82 -36.60 -5.43 17.41
C ALA A 82 -36.92 -6.11 16.06
N SER A 83 -37.41 -5.33 15.09
CA SER A 83 -37.66 -5.74 13.70
C SER A 83 -36.92 -4.86 12.68
N GLU A 84 -36.96 -5.24 11.40
CA GLU A 84 -36.37 -4.43 10.31
C GLU A 84 -37.09 -3.07 10.13
N LEU A 85 -38.38 -2.99 10.46
CA LEU A 85 -39.13 -1.73 10.41
C LEU A 85 -38.63 -0.75 11.48
N ASP A 86 -38.37 -1.23 12.69
CA ASP A 86 -37.87 -0.40 13.79
C ASP A 86 -36.47 0.18 13.49
N TYR A 87 -35.62 -0.57 12.79
CA TYR A 87 -34.35 -0.09 12.27
C TYR A 87 -34.54 1.10 11.31
N PHE A 88 -35.48 0.97 10.36
CA PHE A 88 -35.78 2.04 9.42
C PHE A 88 -36.44 3.26 10.10
N GLU A 89 -37.33 3.06 11.07
CA GLU A 89 -37.90 4.17 11.88
C GLU A 89 -36.81 4.90 12.67
N GLN A 90 -35.89 4.20 13.32
CA GLN A 90 -34.80 4.86 14.05
C GLN A 90 -33.88 5.64 13.09
N LEU A 91 -33.58 5.09 11.91
CA LEU A 91 -32.70 5.75 10.94
C LEU A 91 -33.37 6.99 10.32
N SER A 92 -34.64 6.90 9.91
CA SER A 92 -35.37 8.06 9.36
C SER A 92 -35.68 9.13 10.38
N SER A 93 -36.02 8.77 11.63
CA SER A 93 -36.18 9.76 12.71
C SER A 93 -34.85 10.44 13.07
N SER A 94 -33.74 9.71 13.10
CA SER A 94 -32.40 10.29 13.31
C SER A 94 -32.01 11.26 12.17
N PHE A 95 -32.38 10.94 10.92
CA PHE A 95 -32.19 11.83 9.78
C PHE A 95 -33.07 13.10 9.88
N ARG A 96 -34.35 12.97 10.27
CA ARG A 96 -35.23 14.11 10.48
C ARG A 96 -34.66 15.08 11.52
N CYS A 97 -34.25 14.56 12.69
CA CYS A 97 -33.59 15.35 13.73
C CYS A 97 -32.28 16.02 13.26
N LEU A 98 -31.57 15.46 12.25
CA LEU A 98 -30.40 16.09 11.64
C LEU A 98 -30.82 17.26 10.72
N MET A 99 -31.88 17.08 9.93
CA MET A 99 -32.43 18.12 9.05
C MET A 99 -33.03 19.30 9.85
N ASP A 100 -33.70 19.00 10.98
CA ASP A 100 -34.27 20.01 11.89
C ASP A 100 -33.20 20.91 12.55
N LEU A 101 -31.92 20.51 12.53
CA LEU A 101 -30.78 21.30 13.01
C LEU A 101 -30.18 22.23 11.94
N ILE A 102 -30.66 22.19 10.69
CA ILE A 102 -30.19 23.06 9.60
C ILE A 102 -30.89 24.43 9.72
N PRO A 103 -30.16 25.56 9.86
CA PRO A 103 -30.77 26.87 10.03
C PRO A 103 -31.63 27.28 8.83
N SER A 104 -32.87 27.72 9.09
CA SER A 104 -33.91 28.02 8.09
C SER A 104 -33.62 29.22 7.15
N GLY A 105 -32.38 29.72 7.13
CA GLY A 105 -31.90 30.80 6.26
C GLY A 105 -30.74 30.40 5.35
N SER A 106 -30.20 29.18 5.44
CA SER A 106 -29.25 28.68 4.45
C SER A 106 -30.01 28.23 3.20
N THR A 107 -30.20 29.17 2.25
CA THR A 107 -30.71 28.85 0.92
C THR A 107 -29.75 27.88 0.23
N PHE A 108 -30.14 26.62 0.13
CA PHE A 108 -29.60 25.75 -0.90
C PHE A 108 -29.95 26.41 -2.24
N ASN A 109 -28.93 26.85 -2.99
CA ASN A 109 -29.12 27.27 -4.38
C ASN A 109 -29.78 26.13 -5.15
N GLU A 110 -30.57 26.46 -6.19
CA GLU A 110 -31.38 25.52 -6.98
C GLU A 110 -30.55 24.58 -7.89
N VAL A 111 -29.64 23.82 -7.26
CA VAL A 111 -29.04 22.61 -7.79
C VAL A 111 -29.77 21.47 -7.11
N ASP A 112 -30.66 20.80 -7.84
CA ASP A 112 -31.43 19.65 -7.38
C ASP A 112 -30.46 18.54 -6.94
N TYR A 113 -30.17 18.45 -5.63
CA TYR A 113 -29.17 17.55 -5.04
C TYR A 113 -29.67 16.11 -4.99
N LYS A 114 -29.91 15.57 -6.17
CA LYS A 114 -30.33 14.19 -6.42
C LYS A 114 -29.23 13.23 -5.99
N LEU A 115 -29.38 12.62 -4.82
CA LEU A 115 -28.47 11.61 -4.31
C LEU A 115 -28.63 10.32 -5.12
N VAL A 116 -27.80 10.18 -6.15
CA VAL A 116 -27.68 8.93 -6.91
C VAL A 116 -26.90 7.91 -6.08
N VAL A 117 -27.52 6.78 -5.76
CA VAL A 117 -26.92 5.66 -5.04
C VAL A 117 -26.92 4.43 -5.93
N ASP A 118 -25.76 3.85 -6.19
CA ASP A 118 -25.66 2.57 -6.88
C ASP A 118 -25.88 1.42 -5.89
N GLY A 119 -26.91 0.61 -6.12
CA GLY A 119 -27.25 -0.57 -5.32
C GLY A 119 -26.36 -1.79 -5.62
N ALA A 120 -25.49 -1.72 -6.63
CA ALA A 120 -24.61 -2.80 -7.09
C ALA A 120 -25.33 -4.09 -7.55
N ASN A 121 -26.60 -4.00 -7.94
CA ASN A 121 -27.56 -5.11 -8.06
C ASN A 121 -27.72 -5.96 -6.79
N SER A 122 -27.19 -5.50 -5.66
CA SER A 122 -27.29 -6.18 -4.38
C SER A 122 -28.65 -5.94 -3.71
N VAL A 123 -29.01 -6.85 -2.81
CA VAL A 123 -30.15 -6.69 -1.89
C VAL A 123 -30.10 -5.41 -1.03
N GLY A 124 -28.93 -4.76 -0.90
CA GLY A 124 -28.83 -3.43 -0.30
C GLY A 124 -29.59 -2.35 -1.09
N GLY A 125 -29.62 -2.46 -2.43
CA GLY A 125 -30.40 -1.59 -3.31
C GLY A 125 -31.91 -1.69 -3.07
N GLU A 126 -32.44 -2.89 -2.83
CA GLU A 126 -33.85 -3.08 -2.46
C GLU A 126 -34.20 -2.41 -1.13
N LYS A 127 -33.32 -2.56 -0.12
CA LYS A 127 -33.50 -1.93 1.20
C LYS A 127 -33.39 -0.40 1.11
N LEU A 128 -32.55 0.13 0.22
CA LEU A 128 -32.47 1.55 -0.09
C LEU A 128 -33.76 2.10 -0.71
N GLU A 129 -34.42 1.38 -1.63
CA GLU A 129 -35.73 1.79 -2.16
C GLU A 129 -36.87 1.73 -1.13
N VAL A 130 -36.73 0.94 -0.05
CA VAL A 130 -37.64 1.00 1.12
C VAL A 130 -37.32 2.22 1.99
N LEU A 131 -36.04 2.47 2.28
CA LEU A 131 -35.61 3.59 3.13
C LEU A 131 -35.86 4.96 2.48
N LYS A 132 -35.64 5.09 1.16
CA LYS A 132 -35.92 6.29 0.35
C LYS A 132 -37.33 6.85 0.57
N LYS A 133 -38.33 5.98 0.74
CA LYS A 133 -39.73 6.36 0.99
C LYS A 133 -40.00 6.86 2.42
N ARG A 134 -38.95 6.99 3.23
CA ARG A 134 -38.98 7.41 4.64
C ARG A 134 -38.00 8.56 4.93
N LEU A 135 -37.24 9.02 3.92
CA LEU A 135 -36.26 10.11 4.02
C LEU A 135 -36.78 11.36 3.30
N ASP A 136 -37.89 11.90 3.82
CA ASP A 136 -38.51 13.12 3.31
C ASP A 136 -37.49 14.28 3.31
N GLY A 137 -37.47 15.08 2.23
CA GLY A 137 -36.52 16.18 2.06
C GLY A 137 -35.21 15.82 1.34
N LEU A 138 -35.01 14.55 0.92
CA LEU A 138 -33.85 14.15 0.12
C LEU A 138 -34.27 13.39 -1.16
N ALA A 139 -33.91 13.94 -2.32
CA ALA A 139 -34.20 13.32 -3.62
C ALA A 139 -33.23 12.16 -3.91
N ILE A 140 -33.61 10.92 -3.60
CA ILE A 140 -32.75 9.73 -3.80
C ILE A 140 -33.10 9.01 -5.11
N GLU A 141 -32.09 8.74 -5.95
CA GLU A 141 -32.17 7.86 -7.12
C GLU A 141 -31.36 6.59 -6.84
N VAL A 142 -32.02 5.44 -6.62
CA VAL A 142 -31.32 4.16 -6.55
C VAL A 142 -31.17 3.60 -7.97
N ARG A 143 -29.94 3.32 -8.39
CA ARG A 143 -29.61 2.57 -9.61
C ARG A 143 -29.27 1.14 -9.25
N ASN A 144 -29.40 0.22 -10.22
CA ASN A 144 -28.99 -1.18 -10.07
C ASN A 144 -29.54 -1.79 -8.77
N SER A 145 -30.86 -1.75 -8.56
CA SER A 145 -31.47 -2.12 -7.27
C SER A 145 -31.66 -3.64 -7.11
N GLY A 146 -31.13 -4.45 -8.03
CA GLY A 146 -31.30 -5.91 -8.08
C GLY A 146 -32.63 -6.38 -8.69
N LYS A 147 -33.60 -5.49 -8.92
CA LYS A 147 -34.94 -5.84 -9.42
C LYS A 147 -35.02 -6.00 -10.93
N ASP A 148 -34.10 -5.36 -11.66
CA ASP A 148 -34.10 -5.31 -13.12
C ASP A 148 -33.42 -6.54 -13.76
N GLY A 149 -33.15 -7.59 -12.98
CA GLY A 149 -32.66 -8.89 -13.46
C GLY A 149 -31.17 -8.99 -13.77
N GLY A 150 -30.38 -7.93 -13.50
CA GLY A 150 -28.92 -7.94 -13.69
C GLY A 150 -28.18 -8.86 -12.71
N VAL A 151 -26.97 -9.31 -13.07
CA VAL A 151 -26.16 -10.18 -12.20
C VAL A 151 -25.63 -9.39 -11.00
N LEU A 152 -25.54 -10.05 -9.84
CA LEU A 152 -25.01 -9.47 -8.61
C LEU A 152 -23.58 -8.91 -8.82
N ASN A 153 -23.40 -7.62 -8.58
CA ASN A 153 -22.15 -6.87 -8.76
C ASN A 153 -21.64 -6.77 -10.22
N GLU A 154 -22.47 -7.02 -11.23
CA GLU A 154 -22.09 -6.83 -12.63
C GLU A 154 -22.22 -5.36 -13.07
N GLY A 155 -21.18 -4.83 -13.73
CA GLY A 155 -21.20 -3.49 -14.35
C GLY A 155 -21.12 -2.29 -13.41
N VAL A 156 -20.81 -2.51 -12.12
CA VAL A 156 -20.97 -1.51 -11.04
C VAL A 156 -19.67 -1.24 -10.30
N GLY A 157 -19.56 -0.03 -9.72
CA GLY A 157 -18.32 0.49 -9.09
C GLY A 157 -17.92 -0.13 -7.75
N ALA A 158 -18.48 -1.29 -7.39
CA ALA A 158 -17.97 -2.11 -6.29
C ALA A 158 -16.99 -3.13 -6.87
N ASP A 159 -15.76 -3.17 -6.39
CA ASP A 159 -14.85 -4.27 -6.69
C ASP A 159 -15.54 -5.60 -6.39
N TYR A 160 -15.56 -6.52 -7.36
CA TYR A 160 -15.91 -7.91 -7.10
C TYR A 160 -15.10 -8.37 -5.89
N LEU A 161 -15.78 -8.84 -4.84
CA LEU A 161 -15.17 -9.55 -3.71
C LEU A 161 -14.36 -10.70 -4.32
N THR A 162 -13.03 -10.50 -4.43
CA THR A 162 -12.32 -10.99 -5.61
C THR A 162 -12.49 -12.49 -5.78
N GLY A 163 -13.08 -12.93 -6.90
CA GLY A 163 -13.38 -14.34 -7.20
C GLY A 163 -12.15 -15.25 -7.36
N ARG A 164 -10.98 -14.75 -6.95
CA ARG A 164 -9.75 -15.50 -6.72
C ARG A 164 -10.02 -16.51 -5.62
N VAL A 165 -9.84 -17.79 -5.94
CA VAL A 165 -9.81 -18.84 -4.93
C VAL A 165 -8.53 -18.63 -4.11
N GLU A 166 -8.70 -18.21 -2.85
CA GLU A 166 -7.59 -18.08 -1.90
C GLU A 166 -7.16 -19.47 -1.39
N GLU A 167 -6.57 -20.28 -2.28
CA GLU A 167 -6.24 -21.70 -2.07
C GLU A 167 -5.46 -22.01 -0.79
N LYS A 168 -4.73 -21.02 -0.26
CA LYS A 168 -3.87 -21.13 0.93
C LYS A 168 -4.53 -20.65 2.21
N ARG A 169 -5.79 -20.21 2.16
CA ARG A 169 -6.51 -19.59 3.29
C ARG A 169 -7.51 -20.57 3.90
N ARG A 170 -7.16 -21.13 5.06
CA ARG A 170 -8.04 -21.99 5.87
C ARG A 170 -8.81 -21.15 6.91
N TRP A 171 -9.95 -21.67 7.37
CA TRP A 171 -10.70 -21.15 8.52
C TRP A 171 -10.23 -21.83 9.80
N SER A 172 -9.86 -21.03 10.81
CA SER A 172 -9.36 -21.48 12.12
C SER A 172 -10.41 -22.24 12.96
N GLU A 173 -10.01 -22.69 14.16
CA GLU A 173 -10.88 -23.36 15.14
C GLU A 173 -11.63 -24.59 14.58
N GLY A 174 -10.98 -25.37 13.71
CA GLY A 174 -11.55 -26.58 13.10
C GLY A 174 -12.66 -26.33 12.08
N ILE A 175 -13.02 -25.07 11.80
CA ILE A 175 -14.13 -24.72 10.89
C ILE A 175 -13.86 -25.24 9.47
N HIS A 176 -12.62 -25.15 8.99
CA HIS A 176 -12.28 -25.65 7.65
C HIS A 176 -12.36 -27.18 7.58
N GLN A 177 -11.96 -27.89 8.64
CA GLN A 177 -12.06 -29.35 8.76
C GLN A 177 -13.53 -29.81 8.86
N ALA A 178 -14.39 -29.05 9.53
CA ALA A 178 -15.83 -29.31 9.57
C ALA A 178 -16.49 -29.16 8.18
N ILE A 179 -16.02 -28.19 7.38
CA ILE A 179 -16.45 -28.02 5.98
C ILE A 179 -15.87 -29.13 5.10
N GLU A 180 -14.58 -29.47 5.23
CA GLU A 180 -13.96 -30.61 4.53
C GLU A 180 -14.75 -31.91 4.81
N ALA A 181 -15.10 -32.18 6.07
CA ALA A 181 -15.89 -33.34 6.47
C ALA A 181 -17.34 -33.31 5.92
N LYS A 182 -18.00 -32.15 5.94
CA LYS A 182 -19.38 -31.98 5.44
C LYS A 182 -19.49 -32.22 3.94
N GLU A 183 -18.53 -31.71 3.16
CA GLU A 183 -18.50 -31.85 1.70
C GLU A 183 -17.81 -33.16 1.24
N GLY A 184 -17.48 -34.07 2.16
CA GLY A 184 -16.87 -35.38 1.85
C GLY A 184 -15.42 -35.30 1.35
N LEU A 185 -14.73 -34.18 1.57
CA LEU A 185 -13.35 -33.96 1.17
C LEU A 185 -12.37 -34.60 2.15
N LYS A 186 -11.13 -34.82 1.69
CA LYS A 186 -10.05 -35.32 2.55
C LYS A 186 -9.65 -34.22 3.55
N ILE A 187 -10.06 -34.40 4.80
CA ILE A 187 -9.70 -33.54 5.93
C ILE A 187 -8.18 -33.38 6.02
N GLN A 188 -7.70 -32.14 6.12
CA GLN A 188 -6.28 -31.81 6.24
C GLN A 188 -5.94 -31.41 7.68
N ALA A 189 -4.77 -31.85 8.16
CA ALA A 189 -4.25 -31.48 9.47
C ALA A 189 -3.93 -29.97 9.53
N ASP A 190 -4.19 -29.34 10.67
CA ASP A 190 -3.90 -27.91 10.84
C ASP A 190 -2.41 -27.60 10.90
N SER A 191 -2.06 -26.42 10.39
CA SER A 191 -0.72 -25.87 10.48
C SER A 191 -0.49 -25.25 11.86
N VAL A 192 -0.05 -26.08 12.81
CA VAL A 192 0.24 -25.65 14.19
C VAL A 192 1.42 -24.68 14.23
N ILE A 193 1.26 -23.56 14.94
CA ILE A 193 2.34 -22.59 15.17
C ILE A 193 3.32 -23.18 16.20
N VAL A 194 4.47 -23.68 15.72
CA VAL A 194 5.47 -24.36 16.55
C VAL A 194 6.18 -23.39 17.51
N ALA A 195 6.39 -22.14 17.11
CA ALA A 195 6.96 -21.09 17.94
C ALA A 195 6.47 -19.71 17.51
N GLN A 196 6.25 -18.81 18.47
CA GLN A 196 5.88 -17.42 18.24
C GLN A 196 6.51 -16.52 19.30
N ILE A 197 7.02 -15.36 18.88
CA ILE A 197 7.47 -14.30 19.77
C ILE A 197 7.07 -12.95 19.18
N THR A 198 6.65 -12.01 20.02
CA THR A 198 6.36 -10.62 19.59
C THR A 198 7.65 -9.82 19.52
N TYR A 199 7.72 -8.80 18.66
CA TYR A 199 8.90 -7.92 18.59
C TYR A 199 9.20 -7.26 19.95
N GLN A 200 8.17 -6.92 20.74
CA GLN A 200 8.31 -6.35 22.08
C GLN A 200 9.02 -7.31 23.05
N SER A 201 8.75 -8.62 22.97
CA SER A 201 9.43 -9.64 23.77
C SER A 201 10.81 -9.98 23.20
N LEU A 202 10.94 -10.07 21.88
CA LEU A 202 12.21 -10.36 21.20
C LEU A 202 13.28 -9.32 21.51
N PHE A 203 12.96 -8.03 21.41
CA PHE A 203 13.93 -6.96 21.69
C PHE A 203 14.36 -6.89 23.16
N LYS A 204 13.57 -7.43 24.10
CA LYS A 204 13.94 -7.54 25.53
C LYS A 204 14.97 -8.62 25.83
N LEU A 205 15.23 -9.54 24.90
CA LEU A 205 16.26 -10.57 25.06
C LEU A 205 17.68 -10.03 24.81
N TYR A 206 17.82 -8.83 24.24
CA TYR A 206 19.12 -8.23 23.94
C TYR A 206 19.70 -7.54 25.19
N PRO A 207 20.92 -7.92 25.66
CA PRO A 207 21.53 -7.31 26.85
C PRO A 207 21.81 -5.80 26.76
N LYS A 208 21.79 -5.25 25.54
CA LYS A 208 21.79 -3.81 25.25
C LYS A 208 20.84 -3.57 24.08
N LEU A 209 19.93 -2.62 24.23
CA LEU A 209 18.99 -2.20 23.19
C LEU A 209 19.10 -0.69 22.99
N SER A 210 19.16 -0.27 21.73
CA SER A 210 19.21 1.14 21.33
C SER A 210 18.57 1.28 19.94
N GLY A 211 18.23 2.50 19.53
CA GLY A 211 17.60 2.75 18.24
C GLY A 211 17.64 4.23 17.86
N MET A 212 17.41 4.52 16.58
CA MET A 212 17.45 5.86 16.00
C MET A 212 16.25 6.09 15.08
N THR A 213 15.65 7.27 15.14
CA THR A 213 14.58 7.74 14.25
C THR A 213 14.32 9.22 14.51
N GLY A 214 13.99 10.00 13.47
CA GLY A 214 13.69 11.43 13.60
C GLY A 214 12.39 11.75 14.37
N THR A 215 11.57 10.74 14.70
CA THR A 215 10.21 10.94 15.24
C THR A 215 9.90 10.08 16.47
N ALA A 216 10.89 9.80 17.34
CA ALA A 216 10.65 9.02 18.56
C ALA A 216 9.97 9.81 19.69
N LYS A 217 10.10 11.15 19.69
CA LYS A 217 9.79 11.97 20.88
C LYS A 217 8.31 11.99 21.29
N THR A 218 7.40 11.78 20.35
CA THR A 218 5.96 11.60 20.63
C THR A 218 5.67 10.32 21.41
N GLU A 219 6.41 9.25 21.14
CA GLU A 219 6.20 7.91 21.71
C GLU A 219 7.14 7.62 22.91
N GLU A 220 7.82 8.63 23.45
CA GLU A 220 8.79 8.48 24.55
C GLU A 220 8.22 7.73 25.76
N LYS A 221 6.93 7.98 26.08
CA LYS A 221 6.22 7.29 27.16
C LYS A 221 6.04 5.79 26.88
N GLU A 222 5.88 5.41 25.61
CA GLU A 222 5.80 4.00 25.21
C GLU A 222 7.18 3.34 25.24
N PHE A 223 8.23 4.00 24.70
CA PHE A 223 9.59 3.48 24.76
C PHE A 223 10.08 3.26 26.20
N LEU A 224 9.80 4.22 27.09
CA LEU A 224 10.16 4.11 28.50
C LEU A 224 9.32 3.02 29.21
N LYS A 225 8.00 2.93 28.97
CA LYS A 225 7.13 1.92 29.58
C LYS A 225 7.41 0.50 29.08
N MET A 226 7.63 0.33 27.77
CA MET A 226 7.80 -0.99 27.16
C MET A 226 9.24 -1.49 27.28
N PHE A 227 10.23 -0.65 26.99
CA PHE A 227 11.64 -1.05 26.84
C PHE A 227 12.59 -0.42 27.87
N GLN A 228 12.12 0.49 28.73
CA GLN A 228 12.94 1.25 29.68
C GLN A 228 14.01 2.14 29.00
N ILE A 229 13.76 2.54 27.75
CA ILE A 229 14.66 3.40 26.96
C ILE A 229 14.14 4.85 26.97
N PRO A 230 14.96 5.84 27.39
CA PRO A 230 14.63 7.26 27.27
C PRO A 230 14.83 7.77 25.83
N VAL A 231 14.08 8.80 25.40
CA VAL A 231 14.20 9.38 24.06
C VAL A 231 14.93 10.72 24.11
N ILE A 232 16.23 10.66 23.84
CA ILE A 232 17.08 11.84 23.70
C ILE A 232 16.87 12.46 22.32
N GLU A 233 16.54 13.74 22.29
CA GLU A 233 16.43 14.52 21.05
C GLU A 233 17.81 15.11 20.72
N VAL A 234 18.35 14.73 19.56
CA VAL A 234 19.68 15.20 19.10
C VAL A 234 19.47 16.42 18.20
N PRO A 235 20.16 17.55 18.44
CA PRO A 235 19.99 18.75 17.63
C PRO A 235 20.45 18.51 16.18
N THR A 236 19.76 19.14 15.22
CA THR A 236 20.09 19.04 13.80
C THR A 236 21.39 19.77 13.48
N ASN A 237 22.19 19.24 12.55
CA ASN A 237 23.47 19.83 12.12
C ASN A 237 23.32 21.24 11.49
N LEU A 238 22.12 21.58 11.01
CA LEU A 238 21.74 22.91 10.54
C LEU A 238 20.35 23.26 11.09
N PRO A 239 20.01 24.56 11.27
CA PRO A 239 18.65 24.98 11.63
C PRO A 239 17.62 24.54 10.58
N ASN A 240 16.47 24.03 11.03
CA ASN A 240 15.38 23.68 10.14
C ASN A 240 14.68 24.95 9.61
N ILE A 241 14.49 25.04 8.29
CA ILE A 241 13.83 26.15 7.58
C ILE A 241 12.59 25.71 6.78
N ARG A 242 12.13 24.46 6.97
CA ARG A 242 10.92 23.90 6.33
C ARG A 242 9.69 24.71 6.75
N LYS A 243 8.76 24.92 5.82
CA LYS A 243 7.51 25.65 6.05
C LYS A 243 6.34 24.67 6.06
N ASP A 244 5.86 24.33 7.25
CA ASP A 244 4.70 23.45 7.41
C ASP A 244 3.42 24.23 7.13
N LEU A 245 2.77 23.92 6.01
CA LEU A 245 1.50 24.53 5.61
C LEU A 245 0.32 23.91 6.38
N PRO A 246 -0.77 24.67 6.62
CA PRO A 246 -1.95 24.15 7.32
C PRO A 246 -2.64 23.03 6.51
N ILE A 247 -3.20 22.06 7.22
CA ILE A 247 -3.97 20.95 6.62
C ILE A 247 -5.21 21.51 5.92
N GLN A 248 -5.36 21.22 4.64
CA GLN A 248 -6.54 21.58 3.84
C GLN A 248 -7.57 20.43 3.84
N ALA A 249 -8.84 20.76 4.06
CA ALA A 249 -9.94 19.82 4.08
C ALA A 249 -10.95 20.15 2.96
N PHE A 250 -11.44 19.11 2.27
CA PHE A 250 -12.30 19.23 1.09
C PHE A 250 -13.57 18.40 1.26
N ALA A 251 -14.72 18.95 0.89
CA ALA A 251 -16.02 18.27 1.04
C ALA A 251 -16.19 17.04 0.12
N THR A 252 -15.41 16.93 -0.96
CA THR A 252 -15.42 15.77 -1.86
C THR A 252 -14.02 15.33 -2.23
N ALA A 253 -13.83 14.03 -2.46
CA ALA A 253 -12.57 13.48 -2.96
C ALA A 253 -12.18 14.09 -4.32
N ARG A 254 -13.15 14.36 -5.19
CA ARG A 254 -12.92 15.06 -6.46
C ARG A 254 -12.34 16.46 -6.25
N GLY A 255 -12.98 17.29 -5.41
CA GLY A 255 -12.48 18.63 -5.11
C GLY A 255 -11.07 18.64 -4.54
N LYS A 256 -10.73 17.65 -3.68
CA LYS A 256 -9.36 17.43 -3.20
C LYS A 256 -8.39 17.17 -4.35
N TRP A 257 -8.70 16.24 -5.26
CA TRP A 257 -7.82 15.90 -6.38
C TRP A 257 -7.74 17.02 -7.43
N ASP A 258 -8.83 17.75 -7.68
CA ASP A 258 -8.85 18.94 -8.55
C ASP A 258 -7.96 20.08 -8.01
N HIS A 259 -7.84 20.23 -6.68
CA HIS A 259 -6.93 21.17 -5.99
C HIS A 259 -5.48 20.66 -5.94
N VAL A 260 -5.24 19.40 -5.53
CA VAL A 260 -3.90 18.79 -5.57
C VAL A 260 -3.32 18.84 -6.98
N ARG A 261 -4.16 18.64 -8.00
CA ARG A 261 -3.83 18.89 -9.39
C ARG A 261 -3.40 20.33 -9.62
N GLN A 262 -4.14 21.35 -9.18
CA GLN A 262 -3.78 22.75 -9.38
C GLN A 262 -2.45 23.10 -8.68
N GLU A 263 -2.24 22.58 -7.47
CA GLU A 263 -1.01 22.75 -6.69
C GLU A 263 0.20 22.09 -7.38
N VAL A 264 0.04 20.87 -7.89
CA VAL A 264 1.05 20.19 -8.73
C VAL A 264 1.25 20.95 -10.04
N ALA A 265 0.19 21.26 -10.80
CA ALA A 265 0.22 21.89 -12.12
C ALA A 265 0.85 23.28 -12.14
N TYR A 266 0.71 24.03 -11.04
CA TYR A 266 1.40 25.31 -10.84
C TYR A 266 2.93 25.15 -10.68
N ILE A 267 3.40 23.95 -10.35
CA ILE A 267 4.82 23.60 -10.18
C ILE A 267 5.33 22.83 -11.41
N VAL A 268 4.58 21.83 -11.91
CA VAL A 268 4.71 21.15 -13.23
C VAL A 268 3.34 20.54 -13.62
N GLU A 269 2.92 20.64 -14.88
CA GLU A 269 1.54 20.46 -15.40
C GLU A 269 0.81 19.07 -15.23
N ASN A 270 0.06 18.79 -14.13
CA ASN A 270 -1.21 17.96 -14.05
C ASN A 270 -1.27 16.35 -13.85
N SER A 271 -1.66 15.76 -12.67
CA SER A 271 -2.75 14.70 -12.36
C SER A 271 -2.63 13.10 -12.32
N GLU A 272 -3.51 12.26 -11.69
CA GLU A 272 -3.75 10.76 -12.00
C GLU A 272 -5.18 10.47 -12.24
N HIS A 273 -6.07 10.95 -11.41
CA HIS A 273 -6.08 11.42 -10.01
C HIS A 273 -4.79 11.89 -9.22
N LEU A 274 -3.66 11.17 -9.01
CA LEU A 274 -2.25 11.69 -8.89
C LEU A 274 -1.15 11.81 -10.06
N SER A 275 -0.51 10.98 -10.96
CA SER A 275 -0.43 9.63 -11.67
C SER A 275 -0.90 9.45 -13.19
N ASN A 276 -1.72 8.46 -13.63
CA ASN A 276 -2.47 8.31 -14.92
C ASN A 276 -2.94 9.59 -15.70
N LEU A 277 -3.72 10.50 -15.14
CA LEU A 277 -4.00 11.82 -15.76
C LEU A 277 -2.70 12.62 -16.10
N LEU A 278 -1.50 12.39 -15.54
CA LEU A 278 -0.19 12.95 -16.00
C LEU A 278 0.28 12.22 -17.26
N ARG A 279 -0.25 11.02 -17.56
CA ARG A 279 -0.12 10.37 -18.87
C ARG A 279 -1.09 11.00 -19.87
N GLU A 280 -2.33 11.30 -19.45
CA GLU A 280 -3.30 12.06 -20.28
C GLU A 280 -2.88 13.52 -20.52
N TRP A 281 -2.23 14.14 -19.54
CA TRP A 281 -1.84 15.55 -19.50
C TRP A 281 -0.32 15.77 -19.68
N ASN A 282 0.43 14.68 -19.88
CA ASN A 282 1.81 14.61 -20.37
C ASN A 282 2.95 15.19 -19.49
N ILE A 283 3.04 14.83 -18.19
CA ILE A 283 4.32 14.92 -17.44
C ILE A 283 4.96 13.54 -17.23
N PRO A 284 6.28 13.40 -17.44
CA PRO A 284 7.05 12.31 -16.86
C PRO A 284 7.06 12.36 -15.32
N HIS A 285 6.78 11.22 -14.69
CA HIS A 285 6.68 11.07 -13.25
C HIS A 285 7.03 9.63 -12.83
N ASN A 286 7.41 9.44 -11.58
CA ASN A 286 7.68 8.13 -11.01
C ASN A 286 6.61 7.73 -10.00
N VAL A 287 6.25 6.45 -9.95
CA VAL A 287 5.35 5.89 -8.93
C VAL A 287 6.10 4.80 -8.16
N LEU A 288 5.98 4.82 -6.83
CA LEU A 288 6.63 3.89 -5.92
C LEU A 288 5.58 3.10 -5.12
N HIS A 289 5.76 1.78 -5.00
CA HIS A 289 4.71 0.84 -4.57
C HIS A 289 5.03 0.11 -3.25
N ALA A 290 6.15 0.43 -2.59
CA ALA A 290 6.63 -0.18 -1.34
C ALA A 290 6.77 -1.72 -1.42
N ARG A 291 6.90 -2.27 -2.64
CA ARG A 291 7.02 -3.71 -2.89
C ARG A 291 8.47 -4.13 -2.60
N PRO A 292 8.75 -5.04 -1.63
CA PRO A 292 10.13 -5.38 -1.26
C PRO A 292 11.02 -5.81 -2.42
N LYS A 293 10.46 -6.53 -3.42
CA LYS A 293 11.15 -6.94 -4.66
C LYS A 293 11.68 -5.77 -5.52
N TYR A 294 11.23 -4.55 -5.28
CA TYR A 294 11.62 -3.36 -6.05
C TYR A 294 12.33 -2.29 -5.20
N ALA A 295 12.55 -2.50 -3.90
CA ALA A 295 13.09 -1.49 -2.98
C ALA A 295 14.40 -0.82 -3.47
N GLY A 296 15.31 -1.57 -4.10
CA GLY A 296 16.54 -1.01 -4.70
C GLY A 296 16.28 -0.07 -5.88
N LYS A 297 15.25 -0.33 -6.71
CA LYS A 297 14.82 0.57 -7.79
C LYS A 297 14.07 1.78 -7.25
N GLU A 298 13.26 1.61 -6.20
CA GLU A 298 12.60 2.73 -5.51
C GLU A 298 13.64 3.69 -4.91
N ALA A 299 14.73 3.16 -4.34
CA ALA A 299 15.88 3.94 -3.89
C ALA A 299 16.61 4.68 -5.04
N GLU A 300 16.86 4.00 -6.18
CA GLU A 300 17.45 4.62 -7.37
C GLU A 300 16.60 5.82 -7.88
N ILE A 301 15.27 5.74 -7.79
CA ILE A 301 14.35 6.83 -8.12
C ILE A 301 14.36 7.95 -7.05
N VAL A 302 14.22 7.62 -5.76
CA VAL A 302 14.15 8.61 -4.67
C VAL A 302 15.43 9.44 -4.58
N ALA A 303 16.58 8.84 -4.85
CA ALA A 303 17.87 9.53 -4.93
C ALA A 303 17.93 10.63 -6.01
N GLN A 304 17.03 10.62 -7.00
CA GLN A 304 16.90 11.65 -8.04
C GLN A 304 15.62 12.51 -7.90
N ALA A 305 14.73 12.21 -6.95
CA ALA A 305 13.46 12.92 -6.77
C ALA A 305 13.61 14.41 -6.39
N GLY A 306 14.81 14.85 -5.99
CA GLY A 306 15.13 16.26 -5.73
C GLY A 306 15.65 17.04 -6.94
N GLN A 307 15.70 16.44 -8.14
CA GLN A 307 15.99 17.15 -9.40
C GLN A 307 14.87 18.14 -9.75
N LYS A 308 15.21 19.11 -10.61
CA LYS A 308 14.29 20.18 -11.02
C LYS A 308 13.17 19.61 -11.89
N ASN A 309 11.92 19.98 -11.57
CA ASN A 309 10.69 19.47 -12.19
C ASN A 309 10.46 17.95 -12.02
N ALA A 310 11.20 17.26 -11.15
CA ALA A 310 10.97 15.84 -10.89
C ALA A 310 9.71 15.64 -10.04
N ILE A 311 8.83 14.73 -10.47
CA ILE A 311 7.66 14.27 -9.69
C ILE A 311 7.84 12.80 -9.33
N THR A 312 7.73 12.50 -8.04
CA THR A 312 7.77 11.14 -7.50
C THR A 312 6.62 10.95 -6.52
N ILE A 313 5.78 9.96 -6.81
CA ILE A 313 4.56 9.63 -6.08
C ILE A 313 4.82 8.38 -5.25
N SER A 314 5.02 8.56 -3.95
CA SER A 314 5.26 7.46 -3.00
C SER A 314 3.94 6.98 -2.40
N THR A 315 3.67 5.67 -2.48
CA THR A 315 2.53 5.07 -1.75
C THR A 315 2.99 4.60 -0.36
N ASN A 316 2.28 5.01 0.68
CA ASN A 316 2.60 4.75 2.10
C ASN A 316 3.97 5.30 2.53
N MET A 317 5.02 4.48 2.45
CA MET A 317 6.41 4.81 2.82
C MET A 317 7.40 4.18 1.82
N ALA A 318 7.02 4.12 0.54
CA ALA A 318 7.87 3.61 -0.53
C ALA A 318 9.15 4.46 -0.67
N GLY A 319 10.29 3.81 -0.94
CA GLY A 319 11.62 4.45 -0.98
C GLY A 319 12.20 4.94 0.36
N ARG A 320 11.54 4.65 1.51
CA ARG A 320 12.04 5.00 2.85
C ARG A 320 13.48 4.52 3.09
N GLY A 321 14.32 5.40 3.60
CA GLY A 321 15.74 5.12 3.89
C GLY A 321 16.71 5.57 2.79
N THR A 322 16.23 6.31 1.79
CA THR A 322 17.05 7.03 0.80
C THR A 322 16.78 8.52 0.91
N ASP A 323 17.83 9.34 1.06
CA ASP A 323 17.69 10.78 1.22
C ASP A 323 17.39 11.48 -0.12
N ILE A 324 16.41 12.39 -0.13
CA ILE A 324 16.09 13.23 -1.30
C ILE A 324 17.04 14.43 -1.34
N ILE A 325 18.14 14.30 -2.10
CA ILE A 325 19.12 15.38 -2.29
C ILE A 325 18.59 16.37 -3.34
N LEU A 326 18.50 17.67 -2.99
CA LEU A 326 18.13 18.73 -3.95
C LEU A 326 19.19 18.84 -5.05
N GLY A 327 18.76 18.70 -6.31
CA GLY A 327 19.63 18.54 -7.49
C GLY A 327 19.97 17.08 -7.85
N GLY A 328 19.50 16.10 -7.06
CA GLY A 328 19.77 14.67 -7.26
C GLY A 328 21.09 14.19 -6.64
N ASN A 329 21.22 12.86 -6.51
CA ASN A 329 22.43 12.22 -5.98
C ASN A 329 23.47 12.01 -7.11
N PRO A 330 24.65 12.66 -7.05
CA PRO A 330 25.60 12.64 -8.16
C PRO A 330 26.30 11.28 -8.34
N LYS A 331 26.49 10.49 -7.27
CA LYS A 331 27.07 9.14 -7.36
C LYS A 331 26.13 8.18 -8.07
N MET A 332 24.84 8.23 -7.73
CA MET A 332 23.83 7.38 -8.35
C MET A 332 23.52 7.82 -9.79
N LEU A 333 23.55 9.12 -10.09
CA LEU A 333 23.43 9.65 -11.45
C LEU A 333 24.63 9.21 -12.33
N ALA A 334 25.85 9.28 -11.80
CA ALA A 334 27.03 8.80 -12.51
C ALA A 334 27.00 7.28 -12.75
N LYS A 335 26.51 6.50 -11.78
CA LYS A 335 26.27 5.06 -11.94
C LYS A 335 25.28 4.79 -13.06
N GLU A 336 24.16 5.51 -13.13
CA GLU A 336 23.16 5.33 -14.20
C GLU A 336 23.73 5.68 -15.58
N ILE A 337 24.49 6.77 -15.71
CA ILE A 337 25.15 7.16 -16.97
C ILE A 337 26.15 6.07 -17.44
N ILE A 338 26.85 5.44 -16.50
CA ILE A 338 27.77 4.33 -16.78
C ILE A 338 27.01 3.05 -17.16
N GLU A 339 25.92 2.70 -16.44
CA GLU A 339 25.08 1.55 -16.78
C GLU A 339 24.45 1.68 -18.18
N ASP A 340 23.85 2.83 -18.50
CA ASP A 340 23.15 3.07 -19.77
C ASP A 340 24.08 2.90 -20.99
N GLN A 341 25.28 3.48 -20.92
CA GLN A 341 26.29 3.37 -21.97
C GLN A 341 26.90 1.97 -22.05
N LEU A 342 27.28 1.36 -20.93
CA LEU A 342 28.02 0.08 -20.95
C LEU A 342 27.13 -1.14 -21.18
N LEU A 343 25.89 -1.17 -20.65
CA LEU A 343 24.99 -2.30 -20.86
C LEU A 343 24.69 -2.51 -22.35
N SER A 344 24.56 -1.42 -23.12
CA SER A 344 24.40 -1.45 -24.59
C SER A 344 25.56 -2.11 -25.35
N GLY A 345 26.74 -2.21 -24.72
CA GLY A 345 27.94 -2.86 -25.26
C GLY A 345 28.23 -4.25 -24.70
N LEU A 346 27.72 -4.57 -23.50
CA LEU A 346 27.99 -5.81 -22.78
C LEU A 346 26.92 -6.90 -22.99
N THR A 347 25.66 -6.52 -23.20
CA THR A 347 24.56 -7.49 -23.35
C THR A 347 23.59 -7.12 -24.47
N ARG A 348 22.90 -8.15 -24.99
CA ARG A 348 21.75 -8.03 -25.89
C ARG A 348 20.44 -8.47 -25.24
N GLU A 349 20.50 -8.89 -23.98
CA GLU A 349 19.30 -9.24 -23.22
C GLU A 349 18.56 -7.97 -22.81
N ALA A 350 17.24 -7.96 -22.99
CA ALA A 350 16.40 -6.99 -22.31
C ALA A 350 16.54 -7.18 -20.78
N PRO A 351 16.41 -6.12 -19.97
CA PRO A 351 16.49 -6.27 -18.52
C PRO A 351 15.39 -7.22 -18.04
N ASN A 352 15.78 -8.37 -17.47
CA ASN A 352 14.84 -9.34 -16.90
C ASN A 352 14.08 -8.70 -15.72
N VAL A 353 12.85 -8.26 -16.00
CA VAL A 353 11.93 -7.71 -15.01
C VAL A 353 10.57 -8.37 -15.24
N GLU A 354 10.11 -9.13 -14.23
CA GLU A 354 8.71 -9.47 -14.11
C GLU A 354 7.92 -8.18 -13.80
N VAL A 355 7.44 -7.52 -14.85
CA VAL A 355 6.62 -6.30 -14.76
C VAL A 355 5.17 -6.70 -14.45
N ASP A 356 4.95 -7.09 -13.20
CA ASP A 356 3.61 -7.21 -12.62
C ASP A 356 3.02 -5.79 -12.39
N GLY A 357 2.49 -5.22 -13.46
CA GLY A 357 1.76 -3.94 -13.49
C GLY A 357 2.65 -2.70 -13.63
N GLY A 358 2.48 -1.98 -14.74
CA GLY A 358 3.04 -0.63 -14.95
C GLY A 358 4.21 -0.59 -15.92
N GLU A 359 4.01 0.08 -17.07
CA GLU A 359 5.12 0.45 -17.96
C GLU A 359 6.20 1.22 -17.20
N ILE A 360 7.46 0.96 -17.57
CA ILE A 360 8.63 1.62 -16.99
C ILE A 360 8.46 3.13 -17.17
N SER A 361 8.58 3.88 -16.07
CA SER A 361 8.61 5.35 -16.07
C SER A 361 9.45 5.88 -17.22
N GLN A 362 8.97 6.92 -17.90
CA GLN A 362 9.83 7.67 -18.83
C GLN A 362 11.03 8.17 -18.02
N LYS A 363 12.18 7.50 -18.18
CA LYS A 363 13.43 7.91 -17.55
C LYS A 363 13.65 9.38 -17.88
N VAL A 364 13.51 10.23 -16.88
CA VAL A 364 13.97 11.62 -16.95
C VAL A 364 15.49 11.57 -16.83
N LEU A 365 16.11 11.08 -17.91
CA LEU A 365 17.50 11.35 -18.24
C LEU A 365 17.59 12.86 -18.42
N SER A 366 17.84 13.55 -17.30
CA SER A 366 18.33 14.92 -17.30
C SER A 366 19.46 14.97 -18.32
N LYS A 367 19.41 15.96 -19.23
CA LYS A 367 20.33 16.06 -20.38
C LYS A 367 21.71 16.55 -19.89
N THR A 368 22.30 15.75 -19.02
CA THR A 368 23.52 15.97 -18.25
C THR A 368 24.66 16.15 -19.24
N LYS A 369 25.17 17.37 -19.33
CA LYS A 369 26.32 17.70 -20.19
C LYS A 369 27.61 17.24 -19.53
N VAL A 370 27.84 15.92 -19.58
CA VAL A 370 29.14 15.29 -19.32
C VAL A 370 30.21 15.99 -20.16
N LYS A 371 31.35 16.34 -19.56
CA LYS A 371 32.43 17.07 -20.26
C LYS A 371 33.13 16.16 -21.26
N SER A 372 33.77 16.76 -22.27
CA SER A 372 34.51 16.04 -23.32
C SER A 372 35.58 15.08 -22.77
N SER A 373 36.25 15.43 -21.68
CA SER A 373 37.22 14.57 -20.98
C SER A 373 36.57 13.29 -20.43
N SER A 374 35.46 13.44 -19.70
CA SER A 374 34.75 12.33 -19.08
C SER A 374 34.05 11.46 -20.13
N LEU A 375 33.55 12.08 -21.20
CA LEU A 375 32.94 11.39 -22.35
C LEU A 375 33.98 10.59 -23.16
N ALA A 376 35.23 11.07 -23.27
CA ALA A 376 36.32 10.30 -23.87
C ALA A 376 36.71 9.07 -23.03
N LEU A 377 36.77 9.21 -21.70
CA LEU A 377 37.04 8.07 -20.79
C LEU A 377 35.90 7.05 -20.78
N LEU A 378 34.65 7.53 -20.78
CA LEU A 378 33.46 6.68 -20.92
C LEU A 378 33.44 5.97 -22.29
N ALA A 379 33.89 6.63 -23.37
CA ALA A 379 34.06 5.99 -24.67
C ALA A 379 35.19 4.93 -24.68
N LYS A 380 36.31 5.17 -23.99
CA LYS A 380 37.37 4.16 -23.76
C LYS A 380 36.78 2.91 -23.07
N ALA A 381 36.00 3.10 -22.01
CA ALA A 381 35.32 2.02 -21.30
C ALA A 381 34.29 1.28 -22.18
N ALA A 382 33.44 2.00 -22.93
CA ALA A 382 32.43 1.41 -23.80
C ALA A 382 33.02 0.67 -25.01
N LEU A 383 34.17 1.10 -25.52
CA LEU A 383 34.95 0.36 -26.52
C LEU A 383 35.56 -0.91 -25.90
N MET A 384 36.25 -0.79 -24.77
CA MET A 384 36.89 -1.94 -24.10
C MET A 384 35.86 -3.01 -23.72
N ALA A 385 34.68 -2.62 -23.22
CA ALA A 385 33.55 -3.51 -22.95
C ALA A 385 33.14 -4.34 -24.18
N LYS A 386 33.03 -3.69 -25.35
CA LYS A 386 32.70 -4.34 -26.62
C LYS A 386 33.81 -5.26 -27.12
N TYR A 387 35.08 -4.93 -26.88
CA TYR A 387 36.22 -5.81 -27.16
C TYR A 387 36.23 -7.05 -26.27
N VAL A 388 36.07 -6.89 -24.95
CA VAL A 388 36.07 -8.01 -23.98
C VAL A 388 34.91 -8.99 -24.23
N CYS A 389 33.69 -8.48 -24.45
CA CYS A 389 32.54 -9.33 -24.82
C CYS A 389 32.78 -10.08 -26.15
N LYS A 390 33.45 -9.45 -27.12
CA LYS A 390 33.83 -10.10 -28.39
C LYS A 390 34.92 -11.16 -28.21
N SER A 391 35.91 -10.95 -27.34
CA SER A 391 36.97 -11.94 -27.08
C SER A 391 36.51 -13.13 -26.23
N GLU A 392 35.53 -12.95 -25.33
CA GLU A 392 34.89 -14.07 -24.63
C GLU A 392 33.96 -14.91 -25.53
N GLY A 393 33.67 -14.44 -26.76
CA GLY A 393 32.85 -15.16 -27.73
C GLY A 393 31.36 -15.30 -27.36
N LYS A 394 30.90 -14.61 -26.31
CA LYS A 394 29.54 -14.71 -25.76
C LYS A 394 29.02 -13.32 -25.37
N SER A 395 27.76 -13.03 -25.73
CA SER A 395 27.00 -11.96 -25.07
C SER A 395 26.94 -12.28 -23.58
N TRP A 396 27.17 -11.30 -22.71
CA TRP A 396 27.00 -11.50 -21.29
C TRP A 396 25.51 -11.50 -20.94
N THR A 397 25.15 -12.20 -19.86
CA THR A 397 23.83 -12.05 -19.27
C THR A 397 23.71 -10.66 -18.63
N TYR A 398 22.50 -10.12 -18.57
CA TYR A 398 22.24 -8.82 -17.95
C TYR A 398 22.78 -8.75 -16.50
N GLN A 399 22.69 -9.87 -15.76
CA GLN A 399 23.24 -9.99 -14.41
C GLN A 399 24.78 -9.92 -14.40
N LYS A 400 25.52 -10.69 -15.23
CA LYS A 400 27.00 -10.62 -15.28
C LYS A 400 27.46 -9.19 -15.59
N ALA A 401 26.79 -8.51 -16.53
CA ALA A 401 27.11 -7.14 -16.90
C ALA A 401 26.88 -6.14 -15.76
N LYS A 402 25.75 -6.21 -15.05
CA LYS A 402 25.47 -5.31 -13.92
C LYS A 402 26.38 -5.58 -12.71
N THR A 403 26.74 -6.84 -12.43
CA THR A 403 27.70 -7.17 -11.36
C THR A 403 29.08 -6.58 -11.62
N LEU A 404 29.65 -6.71 -12.83
CA LEU A 404 30.96 -6.12 -13.15
C LEU A 404 30.96 -4.58 -13.00
N ILE A 405 29.88 -3.92 -13.39
CA ILE A 405 29.74 -2.47 -13.23
C ILE A 405 29.69 -2.07 -11.74
N LEU A 406 29.03 -2.86 -10.89
CA LEU A 406 29.02 -2.66 -9.44
C LEU A 406 30.42 -2.87 -8.83
N GLU A 407 31.11 -3.96 -9.19
CA GLU A 407 32.47 -4.26 -8.74
C GLU A 407 33.46 -3.13 -9.10
N ALA A 408 33.37 -2.58 -10.32
CA ALA A 408 34.17 -1.43 -10.74
C ALA A 408 33.82 -0.13 -9.98
N VAL A 409 32.55 0.08 -9.64
CA VAL A 409 32.10 1.22 -8.82
C VAL A 409 32.54 1.07 -7.35
N GLU A 410 32.63 -0.15 -6.81
CA GLU A 410 33.17 -0.42 -5.47
C GLU A 410 34.70 -0.29 -5.43
N MET A 411 35.40 -0.78 -6.47
CA MET A 411 36.83 -0.55 -6.68
C MET A 411 37.16 0.95 -6.68
N SER A 412 36.36 1.76 -7.38
CA SER A 412 36.54 3.22 -7.46
C SER A 412 36.42 3.96 -6.12
N GLN A 413 35.81 3.33 -5.11
CA GLN A 413 35.63 3.88 -3.76
C GLN A 413 36.67 3.34 -2.77
N SER A 414 37.36 2.24 -3.14
CA SER A 414 38.28 1.51 -2.26
C SER A 414 39.76 1.76 -2.60
N ILE A 415 40.07 2.20 -3.82
CA ILE A 415 41.43 2.40 -4.33
C ILE A 415 41.63 3.89 -4.70
N ASN A 416 42.84 4.44 -4.45
CA ASN A 416 43.14 5.82 -4.85
C ASN A 416 43.18 5.97 -6.37
N LEU A 417 42.78 7.15 -6.87
CA LEU A 417 42.81 7.49 -8.30
C LEU A 417 44.16 7.16 -8.97
N LYS A 418 45.29 7.49 -8.33
CA LYS A 418 46.65 7.22 -8.86
C LYS A 418 47.01 5.74 -8.97
N ASP A 419 46.34 4.88 -8.22
CA ASP A 419 46.59 3.44 -8.22
C ASP A 419 45.62 2.76 -9.21
N ILE A 420 44.40 3.29 -9.39
CA ILE A 420 43.51 2.94 -10.52
C ILE A 420 44.13 3.36 -11.87
N GLU A 421 44.77 4.54 -11.94
CA GLU A 421 45.50 5.00 -13.12
C GLU A 421 46.60 4.00 -13.52
N LYS A 422 47.41 3.50 -12.57
CA LYS A 422 48.39 2.42 -12.84
C LYS A 422 47.71 1.15 -13.33
N LEU A 423 46.65 0.68 -12.67
CA LEU A 423 45.91 -0.53 -13.07
C LEU A 423 45.24 -0.42 -14.46
N VAL A 424 45.10 0.78 -15.03
CA VAL A 424 44.64 1.02 -16.41
C VAL A 424 45.79 1.00 -17.43
N ASP A 425 47.02 1.27 -16.98
CA ASP A 425 48.24 1.36 -17.79
C ASP A 425 49.19 0.14 -17.60
N GLU A 426 48.91 -0.75 -16.65
CA GLU A 426 49.66 -1.99 -16.37
C GLU A 426 49.36 -3.08 -17.42
N GLU A 427 50.37 -3.44 -18.23
CA GLU A 427 50.28 -4.45 -19.30
C GLU A 427 50.03 -5.90 -18.80
N SER A 428 49.85 -6.13 -17.49
CA SER A 428 49.67 -7.46 -16.91
C SER A 428 48.28 -8.06 -17.14
N GLU A 429 47.25 -7.24 -17.37
CA GLU A 429 45.94 -7.70 -17.84
C GLU A 429 45.75 -7.30 -19.31
N MET A 430 45.41 -8.27 -20.16
CA MET A 430 45.25 -8.03 -21.60
C MET A 430 44.14 -7.03 -21.93
N TYR A 431 43.16 -6.82 -21.03
CA TYR A 431 42.13 -5.78 -21.10
C TYR A 431 41.65 -5.37 -19.68
N PRO A 432 42.20 -4.32 -19.04
CA PRO A 432 41.84 -3.90 -17.68
C PRO A 432 40.48 -3.17 -17.64
N LEU A 433 39.40 -3.91 -17.86
CA LEU A 433 38.04 -3.38 -18.00
C LEU A 433 37.50 -2.80 -16.70
N GLY A 434 37.68 -3.50 -15.57
CA GLY A 434 37.27 -3.02 -14.24
C GLY A 434 37.89 -1.66 -13.89
N PRO A 435 39.23 -1.54 -13.88
CA PRO A 435 39.92 -0.27 -13.67
C PRO A 435 39.51 0.82 -14.66
N THR A 436 39.30 0.49 -15.95
CA THR A 436 38.86 1.46 -16.96
C THR A 436 37.45 1.99 -16.69
N ILE A 437 36.52 1.14 -16.23
CA ILE A 437 35.16 1.55 -15.82
C ILE A 437 35.23 2.40 -14.53
N ALA A 438 36.03 1.99 -13.55
CA ALA A 438 36.23 2.72 -12.29
C ALA A 438 36.74 4.15 -12.54
N LEU A 439 37.73 4.31 -13.42
CA LEU A 439 38.31 5.59 -13.78
C LEU A 439 37.34 6.47 -14.59
N ALA A 440 36.55 5.87 -15.50
CA ALA A 440 35.48 6.58 -16.20
C ALA A 440 34.40 7.08 -15.24
N TYR A 441 33.94 6.24 -14.31
CA TYR A 441 32.97 6.60 -13.27
C TYR A 441 33.48 7.76 -12.40
N LEU A 442 34.72 7.72 -11.91
CA LEU A 442 35.31 8.83 -11.12
C LEU A 442 35.39 10.16 -11.89
N SER A 443 35.47 10.13 -13.22
CA SER A 443 35.42 11.33 -14.06
C SER A 443 33.97 11.84 -14.21
N VAL A 444 33.02 10.94 -14.46
CA VAL A 444 31.59 11.28 -14.58
C VAL A 444 31.02 11.77 -13.24
N VAL A 445 31.41 11.21 -12.09
CA VAL A 445 31.01 11.69 -10.76
C VAL A 445 31.33 13.18 -10.58
N LYS A 446 32.53 13.64 -10.97
CA LYS A 446 32.93 15.06 -10.86
C LYS A 446 32.09 15.98 -11.74
N ASP A 447 31.57 15.49 -12.86
CA ASP A 447 30.64 16.24 -13.72
C ASP A 447 29.23 16.26 -13.12
N CYS A 448 28.76 15.14 -12.59
CA CYS A 448 27.49 15.02 -11.88
C CYS A 448 27.47 15.88 -10.61
N GLU A 449 28.54 15.94 -9.82
CA GLU A 449 28.65 16.79 -8.63
C GLU A 449 28.47 18.28 -8.99
N VAL A 450 29.08 18.76 -10.07
CA VAL A 450 28.89 20.13 -10.56
C VAL A 450 27.47 20.36 -11.09
N HIS A 451 26.88 19.37 -11.77
CA HIS A 451 25.51 19.46 -12.28
C HIS A 451 24.48 19.51 -11.14
N CYS A 452 24.50 18.52 -10.24
CA CYS A 452 23.61 18.41 -9.09
C CYS A 452 23.77 19.58 -8.13
N SER A 453 25.00 20.09 -7.91
CA SER A 453 25.23 21.29 -7.09
C SER A 453 24.58 22.54 -7.69
N ARG A 454 24.75 22.77 -9.01
CA ARG A 454 24.11 23.91 -9.69
C ARG A 454 22.59 23.79 -9.68
N GLU A 455 22.06 22.61 -9.98
CA GLU A 455 20.61 22.38 -10.02
C GLU A 455 19.99 22.43 -8.63
N GLY A 456 20.65 21.91 -7.61
CA GLY A 456 20.24 22.05 -6.21
C GLY A 456 20.20 23.51 -5.74
N TYR A 457 21.02 24.39 -6.30
CA TYR A 457 20.89 25.85 -6.08
C TYR A 457 19.69 26.44 -6.83
N GLU A 458 19.39 26.00 -8.05
CA GLU A 458 18.17 26.39 -8.78
C GLU A 458 16.90 25.94 -8.01
N VAL A 459 16.86 24.70 -7.51
CA VAL A 459 15.75 24.13 -6.72
C VAL A 459 15.59 24.87 -5.38
N LYS A 460 16.69 25.17 -4.67
CA LYS A 460 16.64 26.01 -3.45
C LYS A 460 16.10 27.42 -3.70
N ARG A 461 16.34 28.00 -4.89
CA ARG A 461 15.84 29.34 -5.25
C ARG A 461 14.34 29.39 -5.55
N ILE A 462 13.73 28.29 -5.99
CA ILE A 462 12.27 28.24 -6.25
C ILE A 462 11.44 27.80 -5.04
N GLY A 463 12.07 27.20 -4.02
CA GLY A 463 11.42 26.87 -2.74
C GLY A 463 12.00 25.66 -2.00
N GLY A 464 12.76 24.80 -2.69
CA GLY A 464 13.18 23.49 -2.19
C GLY A 464 12.27 22.36 -2.66
N LEU A 465 12.20 21.28 -1.88
CA LEU A 465 11.27 20.16 -2.12
C LEU A 465 9.87 20.54 -1.63
N HIS A 466 8.85 20.34 -2.46
CA HIS A 466 7.44 20.47 -2.06
C HIS A 466 6.84 19.09 -1.78
N VAL A 467 6.12 18.93 -0.68
CA VAL A 467 5.62 17.63 -0.20
C VAL A 467 4.11 17.72 0.05
N ILE A 468 3.34 16.94 -0.71
CA ILE A 468 1.87 16.95 -0.66
C ILE A 468 1.37 15.64 -0.02
N GLY A 469 0.85 15.74 1.21
CA GLY A 469 0.18 14.62 1.89
C GLY A 469 -1.25 14.46 1.38
N THR A 470 -1.53 13.43 0.59
CA THR A 470 -2.87 13.22 -0.03
C THR A 470 -3.94 12.72 0.93
N SER A 471 -3.55 12.25 2.11
CA SER A 471 -4.39 11.74 3.20
C SER A 471 -3.57 11.68 4.49
N LEU A 472 -4.21 11.82 5.65
CA LEU A 472 -3.57 11.55 6.94
C LEU A 472 -3.48 10.04 7.19
N HIS A 473 -2.39 9.61 7.83
CA HIS A 473 -2.17 8.24 8.24
C HIS A 473 -2.85 7.94 9.60
N GLY A 474 -2.89 6.66 9.99
CA GLY A 474 -3.39 6.23 11.30
C GLY A 474 -2.54 6.67 12.51
N SER A 475 -1.50 7.48 12.30
CA SER A 475 -0.71 8.11 13.37
C SER A 475 0.05 9.32 12.83
N ARG A 476 -0.03 10.44 13.57
CA ARG A 476 0.72 11.68 13.31
C ARG A 476 2.24 11.46 13.23
N ARG A 477 2.76 10.40 13.84
CA ARG A 477 4.18 10.01 13.73
C ARG A 477 4.54 9.59 12.30
N ILE A 478 3.60 9.04 11.53
CA ILE A 478 3.80 8.65 10.13
C ILE A 478 3.66 9.89 9.22
N ASP A 479 2.67 10.76 9.48
CA ASP A 479 2.55 12.03 8.75
C ASP A 479 3.82 12.89 8.91
N ASN A 480 4.34 13.00 10.14
CA ASN A 480 5.62 13.64 10.43
C ASN A 480 6.82 12.97 9.72
N GLN A 481 6.74 11.68 9.35
CA GLN A 481 7.76 10.96 8.55
C GLN A 481 7.54 11.11 7.04
N THR A 482 6.36 11.55 6.59
CA THR A 482 6.12 11.94 5.19
C THR A 482 6.58 13.37 4.94
N TRP A 483 6.46 14.27 5.92
CA TRP A 483 6.85 15.68 5.82
C TRP A 483 8.35 15.96 6.03
N PHE A 484 9.16 14.97 6.39
CA PHE A 484 10.56 15.12 6.82
C PHE A 484 11.50 14.36 5.89
#